data_AF-A0A6V7BM83-F1
#
_entry.id   AF-A0A6V7BM83-F1
#
_cell.length_a   1.000
_cell.length_b   1.000
_cell.length_c   1.000
_cell.angle_alpha   90.00
_cell.angle_beta   90.00
_cell.angle_gamma   90.00
#
_symmetry.space_group_name_H-M   'P 1'
#
loop_
_entity.id
_entity.type
_entity.pdbx_description
1 polymer ?
#
loop_
_entity_poly.entity_id
_entity_poly.type
_entity_poly.pdbx_seq_one_letter_code
_entity_poly.pdbx_strand_id
1 'polypeptide(L)'
;MPLIRPSLARFATHHKLGIRTHMIELPAQALVALATITATLITSLIGLVSLTLSKELKVSEMRRDWIESLRTELSEYFQAMRHLARASDELATSEPGKAGFKRTKLEEAIITGNLSFYKIQLRLNSTKPLHSNLLKSLGDIENCYSSWPDSSDGCGEEIIKKITYSNSCARDLIDQEWKRVKIGEPAYNRLRRWIVPGSLLIIAIFIAAALFVSYK
;
A
#
# COMPACT_ATOMS: atom_id res chain seq x y z
N MET A 1 44.09 -29.89 104.63
CA MET A 1 43.44 -31.13 104.15
C MET A 1 41.95 -30.84 104.08
N PRO A 2 41.22 -31.03 102.96
CA PRO A 2 41.59 -31.28 101.55
C PRO A 2 41.19 -30.04 100.68
N LEU A 3 41.23 -29.94 99.34
CA LEU A 3 42.00 -30.45 98.20
C LEU A 3 41.40 -29.76 96.93
N ILE A 4 42.23 -29.61 95.89
CA ILE A 4 41.90 -29.59 94.44
C ILE A 4 41.62 -28.24 93.72
N ARG A 5 42.47 -28.02 92.71
CA ARG A 5 42.56 -26.96 91.67
C ARG A 5 41.58 -27.24 90.48
N PRO A 6 41.87 -26.80 89.22
CA PRO A 6 41.51 -25.53 88.55
C PRO A 6 40.66 -25.77 87.27
N SER A 7 40.14 -24.74 86.58
CA SER A 7 39.81 -24.92 85.15
C SER A 7 39.86 -23.64 84.32
N LEU A 8 40.74 -23.68 83.32
CA LEU A 8 40.82 -22.80 82.15
C LEU A 8 39.52 -22.83 81.33
N ALA A 9 39.00 -21.66 80.95
CA ALA A 9 38.17 -21.48 79.75
C ALA A 9 38.56 -20.15 79.11
N ARG A 10 39.52 -20.19 78.18
CA ARG A 10 39.30 -20.01 76.73
C ARG A 10 38.65 -18.68 76.33
N PHE A 11 39.51 -17.78 75.89
CA PHE A 11 39.40 -17.03 74.64
C PHE A 11 38.33 -17.55 73.67
N ALA A 12 37.38 -16.69 73.29
CA ALA A 12 36.80 -16.66 71.94
C ALA A 12 36.09 -15.31 71.71
N THR A 13 36.82 -14.38 71.13
CA THR A 13 36.33 -13.14 70.52
C THR A 13 35.41 -13.47 69.34
N HIS A 14 34.10 -13.34 69.51
CA HIS A 14 33.16 -13.35 68.40
C HIS A 14 33.14 -11.97 67.71
N HIS A 15 34.15 -11.71 66.88
CA HIS A 15 34.08 -10.65 65.87
C HIS A 15 33.09 -11.10 64.78
N LYS A 16 31.79 -10.79 64.95
CA LYS A 16 30.80 -10.92 63.87
C LYS A 16 31.26 -10.04 62.70
N LEU A 17 31.82 -10.65 61.66
CA LEU A 17 31.96 -10.03 60.35
C LEU A 17 30.55 -9.84 59.78
N GLY A 18 30.00 -8.65 60.02
CA GLY A 18 28.82 -8.17 59.30
C GLY A 18 29.21 -7.94 57.85
N ILE A 19 28.88 -8.90 56.99
CA ILE A 19 28.84 -8.70 55.55
C ILE A 19 27.70 -7.71 55.30
N ARG A 20 28.00 -6.41 55.29
CA ARG A 20 27.10 -5.39 54.77
C ARG A 20 26.96 -5.64 53.27
N THR A 21 25.90 -6.33 52.88
CA THR A 21 25.35 -6.19 51.53
C THR A 21 24.83 -4.75 51.45
N HIS A 22 25.63 -3.87 50.84
CA HIS A 22 25.15 -2.56 50.43
C HIS A 22 24.11 -2.78 49.34
N MET A 23 22.83 -2.81 49.72
CA MET A 23 21.76 -2.62 48.75
C MET A 23 21.88 -1.17 48.26
N ILE A 24 22.22 -0.99 46.98
CA ILE A 24 22.16 0.32 46.35
C ILE A 24 20.67 0.63 46.16
N GLU A 25 20.04 1.25 47.17
CA GLU A 25 18.68 1.73 47.01
C GLU A 25 18.69 2.93 46.07
N LEU A 26 18.18 2.73 44.85
CA LEU A 26 17.98 3.81 43.90
C LEU A 26 16.99 4.82 44.50
N PRO A 27 17.30 6.13 44.46
CA PRO A 27 16.38 7.14 44.96
C PRO A 27 15.07 7.08 44.15
N ALA A 28 13.93 7.26 44.83
CA ALA A 28 12.60 7.18 44.19
C ALA A 28 12.47 8.06 42.93
N GLN A 29 13.18 9.19 42.90
CA GLN A 29 13.27 10.10 41.75
C GLN A 29 13.86 9.42 40.50
N ALA A 30 14.86 8.54 40.66
CA ALA A 30 15.48 7.81 39.55
C ALA A 30 14.53 6.75 38.95
N LEU A 31 13.73 6.07 39.78
CA LEU A 31 12.72 5.12 39.31
C LEU A 31 11.63 5.82 38.49
N VAL A 32 11.16 6.99 38.95
CA VAL A 32 10.20 7.81 38.21
C VAL A 32 10.80 8.26 36.88
N ALA A 33 12.03 8.76 36.87
CA ALA A 33 12.72 9.16 35.64
C ALA A 33 12.82 7.99 34.64
N LEU A 34 13.22 6.80 35.10
CA LEU A 34 13.30 5.61 34.26
C LEU A 34 11.94 5.24 33.65
N ALA A 35 10.88 5.27 34.46
CA ALA A 35 9.51 4.98 34.00
C ALA A 35 9.02 6.01 32.97
N THR A 36 9.34 7.30 33.14
CA THR A 36 8.96 8.32 32.16
C THR A 36 9.70 8.18 30.83
N ILE A 37 10.99 7.80 30.86
CA ILE A 37 11.77 7.55 29.65
C ILE A 37 11.25 6.33 28.89
N THR A 38 10.94 5.23 29.58
CA THR A 38 10.37 4.05 28.93
C THR A 38 8.99 4.34 28.33
N ALA A 39 8.13 5.03 29.08
CA ALA A 39 6.81 5.42 28.58
C ALA A 39 6.88 6.32 27.34
N THR A 40 7.78 7.30 27.33
CA THR A 40 7.97 8.21 26.18
C THR A 40 8.55 7.49 24.96
N LEU A 41 9.49 6.55 25.13
CA LEU A 41 10.00 5.71 24.04
C LEU A 41 8.90 4.86 23.41
N ILE A 42 8.06 4.21 24.23
CA ILE A 42 6.93 3.41 23.76
C ILE A 42 5.93 4.31 23.02
N THR A 43 5.60 5.47 23.60
CA THR A 43 4.66 6.44 22.97
C THR A 43 5.19 6.93 21.63
N SER A 44 6.48 7.25 21.55
CA SER A 44 7.15 7.65 20.30
C SER A 44 7.10 6.55 19.25
N LEU A 45 7.31 5.29 19.64
CA LEU A 45 7.24 4.15 18.73
C LEU A 45 5.82 3.96 18.17
N ILE A 46 4.80 4.05 19.04
CA ILE A 46 3.40 3.98 18.63
C ILE A 46 3.06 5.12 17.65
N GLY A 47 3.52 6.34 17.94
CA GLY A 47 3.31 7.49 17.05
C GLY A 47 3.92 7.29 15.67
N LEU A 48 5.16 6.77 15.59
CA LEU A 48 5.82 6.47 14.32
C LEU A 48 5.08 5.39 13.51
N VAL A 49 4.62 4.34 14.19
CA VAL A 49 3.84 3.26 13.56
C VAL A 49 2.51 3.81 13.03
N SER A 50 1.80 4.59 13.84
CA SER A 50 0.52 5.20 13.46
C SER A 50 0.66 6.13 12.24
N LEU A 51 1.69 6.97 12.22
CA LEU A 51 1.96 7.88 11.11
C LEU A 51 2.26 7.13 9.81
N THR A 52 3.13 6.12 9.89
CA THR A 52 3.54 5.35 8.71
C THR A 52 2.38 4.52 8.18
N LEU A 53 1.59 3.91 9.05
CA LEU A 53 0.39 3.18 8.66
C LEU A 53 -0.64 4.11 8.00
N SER A 54 -0.88 5.28 8.58
CA SER A 54 -1.81 6.27 8.02
C SER A 54 -1.39 6.70 6.62
N LYS A 55 -0.08 6.95 6.42
CA LYS A 55 0.47 7.25 5.10
C LYS A 55 0.26 6.09 4.11
N GLU A 56 0.59 4.86 4.51
CA GLU A 56 0.47 3.67 3.66
C GLU A 56 -0.98 3.41 3.24
N LEU A 57 -1.92 3.54 4.17
CA LEU A 57 -3.35 3.43 3.91
C LEU A 57 -3.79 4.49 2.90
N LYS A 58 -3.38 5.75 3.10
CA LYS A 58 -3.77 6.83 2.20
C LYS A 58 -3.21 6.66 0.80
N VAL A 59 -1.94 6.26 0.68
CA VAL A 59 -1.31 6.01 -0.63
C VAL A 59 -1.97 4.82 -1.32
N SER A 60 -2.26 3.75 -0.58
CA SER A 60 -2.94 2.57 -1.12
C SER A 60 -4.36 2.89 -1.60
N GLU A 61 -5.10 3.72 -0.85
CA GLU A 61 -6.41 4.26 -1.25
C GLU A 61 -6.29 5.04 -2.56
N MET A 62 -5.40 6.04 -2.63
CA MET A 62 -5.21 6.85 -3.85
C MET A 62 -4.82 6.02 -5.07
N ARG A 63 -4.02 4.96 -4.90
CA ARG A 63 -3.69 4.03 -6.00
C ARG A 63 -4.89 3.20 -6.43
N ARG A 64 -5.70 2.73 -5.49
CA ARG A 64 -6.95 2.00 -5.80
C ARG A 64 -7.94 2.90 -6.52
N ASP A 65 -8.07 4.16 -6.10
CA ASP A 65 -8.93 5.15 -6.76
C ASP A 65 -8.44 5.44 -8.18
N TRP A 66 -7.13 5.52 -8.40
CA TRP A 66 -6.55 5.65 -9.72
C TRP A 66 -6.89 4.45 -10.62
N ILE A 67 -6.78 3.22 -10.10
CA ILE A 67 -7.14 1.99 -10.84
C ILE A 67 -8.64 1.99 -11.17
N GLU A 68 -9.48 2.34 -10.20
CA GLU A 68 -10.93 2.31 -10.37
C GLU A 68 -11.42 3.37 -11.36
N SER A 69 -10.83 4.56 -11.31
CA SER A 69 -11.07 5.61 -12.31
C SER A 69 -10.68 5.14 -13.71
N LEU A 70 -9.50 4.52 -13.85
CA LEU A 70 -9.05 3.99 -15.14
C LEU A 70 -9.99 2.88 -15.66
N ARG A 71 -10.47 1.97 -14.80
CA ARG A 71 -11.46 0.94 -15.19
C ARG A 71 -12.75 1.57 -15.70
N THR A 72 -13.24 2.58 -15.00
CA THR A 72 -14.47 3.31 -15.35
C THR A 72 -14.30 3.96 -16.73
N GLU A 73 -13.24 4.75 -16.92
CA GLU A 73 -12.95 5.42 -18.18
C GLU A 73 -12.77 4.43 -19.35
N LEU A 74 -12.08 3.30 -19.13
CA LEU A 74 -11.94 2.25 -20.14
C LEU A 74 -13.28 1.61 -20.50
N SER A 75 -14.13 1.35 -19.51
CA SER A 75 -15.45 0.75 -19.75
C SER A 75 -16.38 1.68 -20.53
N GLU A 76 -16.37 2.98 -20.22
CA GLU A 76 -17.08 4.01 -20.96
C GLU A 76 -16.57 4.10 -22.40
N TYR A 77 -15.25 4.14 -22.59
CA TYR A 77 -14.62 4.16 -23.91
C TYR A 77 -14.99 2.93 -24.74
N PHE A 78 -14.86 1.73 -24.18
CA PHE A 78 -15.18 0.49 -24.90
C PHE A 78 -16.68 0.35 -25.19
N GLN A 79 -17.55 0.83 -24.30
CA GLN A 79 -18.99 0.85 -24.55
C GLN A 79 -19.34 1.81 -25.68
N ALA A 80 -18.80 3.04 -25.65
CA ALA A 80 -18.98 4.03 -26.70
C ALA A 80 -18.54 3.48 -28.06
N MET A 81 -17.32 2.95 -28.15
CA MET A 81 -16.79 2.39 -29.40
C MET A 81 -17.59 1.19 -29.91
N ARG A 82 -18.10 0.31 -29.02
CA ARG A 82 -19.01 -0.77 -29.41
C ARG A 82 -20.35 -0.26 -29.92
N HIS A 83 -20.88 0.81 -29.33
CA HIS A 83 -22.13 1.43 -29.79
C HIS A 83 -21.95 2.02 -31.19
N LEU A 84 -20.81 2.67 -31.45
CA LEU A 84 -20.45 3.18 -32.78
C LEU A 84 -20.31 2.05 -33.81
N ALA A 85 -19.60 0.98 -33.48
CA ALA A 85 -19.47 -0.21 -34.34
C ALA A 85 -20.82 -0.86 -34.68
N ARG A 86 -21.75 -0.94 -33.73
CA ARG A 86 -23.10 -1.48 -34.01
C ARG A 86 -23.93 -0.53 -34.86
N ALA A 87 -23.81 0.77 -34.62
CA ALA A 87 -24.48 1.77 -35.45
C ALA A 87 -23.96 1.71 -36.88
N SER A 88 -22.65 1.55 -37.09
CA SER A 88 -22.09 1.40 -38.44
C SER A 88 -22.61 0.16 -39.16
N ASP A 89 -22.66 -0.98 -38.47
CA ASP A 89 -23.16 -2.23 -39.05
C ASP A 89 -24.67 -2.14 -39.39
N GLU A 90 -25.46 -1.51 -38.52
CA GLU A 90 -26.90 -1.32 -38.77
C GLU A 90 -27.14 -0.35 -39.93
N LEU A 91 -26.38 0.75 -40.04
CA LEU A 91 -26.48 1.67 -41.17
C LEU A 91 -26.06 1.01 -42.49
N ALA A 92 -25.10 0.09 -42.47
CA ALA A 92 -24.65 -0.63 -43.66
C ALA A 92 -25.66 -1.70 -44.13
N THR A 93 -26.40 -2.31 -43.19
CA THR A 93 -27.33 -3.43 -43.48
C THR A 93 -28.78 -3.01 -43.61
N SER A 94 -29.18 -1.86 -43.05
CA SER A 94 -30.56 -1.38 -43.07
C SER A 94 -30.87 -0.56 -44.32
N GLU A 95 -32.11 -0.62 -44.79
CA GLU A 95 -32.58 0.29 -45.84
C GLU A 95 -32.46 1.76 -45.38
N PRO A 96 -32.11 2.69 -46.29
CA PRO A 96 -31.96 4.10 -45.96
C PRO A 96 -33.25 4.65 -45.33
N GLY A 97 -33.14 5.18 -44.11
CA GLY A 97 -34.27 5.73 -43.34
C GLY A 97 -35.00 4.75 -42.41
N LYS A 98 -34.63 3.46 -42.38
CA LYS A 98 -35.17 2.46 -41.43
C LYS A 98 -34.23 2.12 -40.26
N ALA A 99 -33.04 2.69 -40.20
CA ALA A 99 -32.13 2.51 -39.07
C ALA A 99 -32.81 2.96 -37.76
N GLY A 100 -32.85 2.07 -36.77
CA GLY A 100 -33.47 2.28 -35.46
C GLY A 100 -32.66 3.17 -34.52
N PHE A 101 -31.46 3.60 -34.94
CA PHE A 101 -30.60 4.47 -34.14
C PHE A 101 -31.10 5.91 -34.08
N LYS A 102 -31.39 6.37 -32.86
CA LYS A 102 -31.61 7.79 -32.58
C LYS A 102 -30.29 8.54 -32.75
N ARG A 103 -30.26 9.53 -33.64
CA ARG A 103 -29.09 10.41 -33.88
C ARG A 103 -28.49 10.99 -32.58
N THR A 104 -29.34 11.31 -31.62
CA THR A 104 -28.92 11.83 -30.30
C THR A 104 -28.06 10.84 -29.52
N LYS A 105 -28.40 9.54 -29.54
CA LYS A 105 -27.62 8.50 -28.85
C LYS A 105 -26.28 8.24 -29.51
N LEU A 106 -26.20 8.43 -30.82
CA LEU A 106 -24.95 8.31 -31.57
C LEU A 106 -23.99 9.45 -31.18
N GLU A 107 -24.50 10.68 -31.15
CA GLU A 107 -23.74 11.85 -30.72
C GLU A 107 -23.24 11.73 -29.27
N GLU A 108 -24.09 11.27 -28.35
CA GLU A 108 -23.71 10.97 -26.96
C GLU A 108 -22.57 9.95 -26.88
N ALA A 109 -22.61 8.89 -27.70
CA ALA A 109 -21.55 7.88 -27.73
C ALA A 109 -20.22 8.45 -28.25
N ILE A 110 -20.25 9.31 -29.27
CA ILE A 110 -19.05 9.98 -29.80
C ILE A 110 -18.42 10.88 -28.72
N ILE A 111 -19.23 11.74 -28.11
CA ILE A 111 -18.76 12.67 -27.07
C ILE A 111 -18.17 11.88 -25.89
N THR A 112 -18.88 10.86 -25.43
CA THR A 112 -18.43 10.00 -24.32
C THR A 112 -17.14 9.27 -24.67
N GLY A 113 -17.06 8.67 -25.87
CA GLY A 113 -15.86 7.98 -26.35
C GLY A 113 -14.63 8.90 -26.37
N ASN A 114 -14.76 10.08 -26.99
CA ASN A 114 -13.66 11.04 -27.08
C ASN A 114 -13.24 11.55 -25.68
N LEU A 115 -14.21 11.86 -24.83
CA LEU A 115 -13.92 12.33 -23.47
C LEU A 115 -13.16 11.27 -22.67
N SER A 116 -13.65 10.03 -22.65
CA SER A 116 -13.02 8.95 -21.89
C SER A 116 -11.66 8.60 -22.47
N PHE A 117 -11.47 8.66 -23.80
CA PHE A 117 -10.16 8.49 -24.44
C PHE A 117 -9.13 9.52 -23.96
N TYR A 118 -9.45 10.81 -23.98
CA TYR A 118 -8.53 11.84 -23.51
C TYR A 118 -8.24 11.72 -22.00
N LYS A 119 -9.25 11.38 -21.19
CA LYS A 119 -9.02 11.10 -19.75
C LYS A 119 -8.00 9.96 -19.55
N ILE A 120 -8.14 8.87 -20.31
CA ILE A 120 -7.20 7.75 -20.28
C ILE A 120 -5.80 8.22 -20.70
N GLN A 121 -5.69 8.98 -21.79
CA GLN A 121 -4.41 9.50 -22.28
C GLN A 121 -3.68 10.36 -21.24
N LEU A 122 -4.40 11.25 -20.56
CA LEU A 122 -3.84 12.11 -19.51
C LEU A 122 -3.40 11.31 -18.28
N ARG A 123 -4.06 10.18 -17.99
CA ARG A 123 -3.78 9.33 -16.84
C ARG A 123 -2.61 8.37 -17.07
N LEU A 124 -2.41 7.94 -18.30
CA LEU A 124 -1.35 7.01 -18.69
C LEU A 124 -0.06 7.74 -19.02
N ASN A 125 1.08 7.10 -18.75
CA ASN A 125 2.40 7.63 -19.07
C ASN A 125 3.02 6.83 -20.22
N SER A 126 3.26 7.47 -21.37
CA SER A 126 3.79 6.85 -22.59
C SER A 126 5.17 6.23 -22.44
N THR A 127 5.96 6.62 -21.42
CA THR A 127 7.30 6.09 -21.17
C THR A 127 7.30 4.66 -20.64
N LYS A 128 6.21 4.21 -20.00
CA LYS A 128 6.11 2.85 -19.45
C LYS A 128 5.60 1.88 -20.53
N PRO A 129 6.20 0.69 -20.69
CA PRO A 129 5.87 -0.22 -21.78
C PRO A 129 4.40 -0.68 -21.76
N LEU A 130 3.86 -1.06 -20.60
CA LEU A 130 2.45 -1.48 -20.50
C LEU A 130 1.47 -0.34 -20.82
N HIS A 131 1.80 0.87 -20.41
CA HIS A 131 0.97 2.05 -20.69
C HIS A 131 1.03 2.40 -22.19
N SER A 132 2.22 2.36 -22.79
CA SER A 132 2.42 2.57 -24.22
C SER A 132 1.65 1.54 -25.06
N ASN A 133 1.70 0.26 -24.67
CA ASN A 133 0.97 -0.80 -25.37
C ASN A 133 -0.55 -0.56 -25.34
N LEU A 134 -1.10 -0.21 -24.17
CA LEU A 134 -2.51 0.15 -24.05
C LEU A 134 -2.84 1.37 -24.92
N LEU A 135 -2.06 2.46 -24.82
CA LEU A 135 -2.29 3.67 -25.62
C LEU A 135 -2.27 3.40 -27.12
N LYS A 136 -1.32 2.58 -27.61
CA LYS A 136 -1.27 2.14 -29.01
C LYS A 136 -2.53 1.38 -29.40
N SER A 137 -2.93 0.39 -28.61
CA SER A 137 -4.13 -0.41 -28.88
C SER A 137 -5.43 0.44 -28.91
N LEU A 138 -5.51 1.47 -28.05
CA LEU A 138 -6.65 2.40 -28.05
C LEU A 138 -6.61 3.33 -29.26
N GLY A 139 -5.43 3.79 -29.68
CA GLY A 139 -5.25 4.57 -30.90
C GLY A 139 -5.59 3.77 -32.17
N ASP A 140 -5.36 2.45 -32.19
CA ASP A 140 -5.76 1.60 -33.30
C ASP A 140 -7.29 1.53 -33.46
N ILE A 141 -8.05 1.64 -32.35
CA ILE A 141 -9.51 1.75 -32.37
C ILE A 141 -9.92 3.11 -32.94
N GLU A 142 -9.30 4.20 -32.48
CA GLU A 142 -9.58 5.56 -32.95
C GLU A 142 -9.28 5.73 -34.44
N ASN A 143 -8.16 5.18 -34.94
CA ASN A 143 -7.80 5.20 -36.35
C ASN A 143 -8.81 4.44 -37.21
N CYS A 144 -9.25 3.26 -36.75
CA CYS A 144 -10.26 2.44 -37.43
C CYS A 144 -11.61 3.16 -37.49
N TYR A 145 -12.00 3.83 -36.40
CA TYR A 145 -13.19 4.67 -36.38
C TYR A 145 -13.05 5.91 -37.28
N SER A 146 -11.90 6.57 -37.28
CA SER A 146 -11.68 7.79 -38.09
C SER A 146 -11.64 7.51 -39.59
N SER A 147 -11.32 6.28 -40.00
CA SER A 147 -11.42 5.83 -41.40
C SER A 147 -12.85 5.50 -41.86
N TRP A 148 -13.83 5.50 -40.95
CA TRP A 148 -15.25 5.40 -41.29
C TRP A 148 -15.76 6.79 -41.68
N PRO A 149 -16.32 7.02 -42.90
CA PRO A 149 -17.23 6.15 -43.67
C PRO A 149 -16.68 5.58 -44.98
N ASP A 150 -15.42 5.84 -45.33
CA ASP A 150 -14.84 5.50 -46.64
C ASP A 150 -14.57 4.00 -46.83
N SER A 151 -14.51 3.23 -45.73
CA SER A 151 -14.36 1.77 -45.76
C SER A 151 -15.73 1.08 -45.88
N SER A 152 -16.07 0.57 -47.07
CA SER A 152 -17.31 -0.16 -47.35
C SER A 152 -17.40 -1.56 -46.74
N ASP A 153 -16.38 -2.01 -46.01
CA ASP A 153 -16.30 -3.38 -45.46
C ASP A 153 -15.96 -3.38 -43.96
N GLY A 154 -16.77 -4.08 -43.16
CA GLY A 154 -16.31 -4.82 -41.98
C GLY A 154 -15.78 -4.06 -40.75
N CYS A 155 -15.87 -2.74 -40.69
CA CYS A 155 -15.32 -1.93 -39.59
C CYS A 155 -15.84 -2.37 -38.20
N GLY A 156 -17.10 -2.78 -38.08
CA GLY A 156 -17.70 -3.18 -36.81
C GLY A 156 -17.04 -4.41 -36.15
N GLU A 157 -16.78 -5.48 -36.93
CA GLU A 157 -16.12 -6.68 -36.41
C GLU A 157 -14.65 -6.41 -36.06
N GLU A 158 -13.95 -5.62 -36.88
CA GLU A 158 -12.57 -5.24 -36.62
C GLU A 158 -12.44 -4.40 -35.35
N ILE A 159 -13.32 -3.42 -35.15
CA ILE A 159 -13.39 -2.61 -33.92
C ILE A 159 -13.60 -3.52 -32.70
N ILE A 160 -14.53 -4.48 -32.76
CA ILE A 160 -14.77 -5.40 -31.63
C ILE A 160 -13.52 -6.25 -31.31
N LYS A 161 -12.78 -6.71 -32.32
CA LYS A 161 -11.50 -7.42 -32.12
C LYS A 161 -10.47 -6.51 -31.44
N LYS A 162 -10.30 -5.27 -31.92
CA LYS A 162 -9.38 -4.29 -31.32
C LYS A 162 -9.77 -3.90 -29.89
N ILE A 163 -11.06 -3.78 -29.58
CA ILE A 163 -11.56 -3.56 -28.21
C ILE A 163 -11.21 -4.74 -27.31
N THR A 164 -11.37 -5.97 -27.80
CA THR A 164 -11.03 -7.17 -27.02
C THR A 164 -9.54 -7.25 -26.73
N TYR A 165 -8.70 -6.92 -27.72
CA TYR A 165 -7.26 -6.80 -27.53
C TYR A 165 -6.88 -5.70 -26.53
N SER A 166 -7.42 -4.49 -26.70
CA SER A 166 -7.18 -3.35 -25.80
C SER A 166 -7.61 -3.66 -24.36
N ASN A 167 -8.73 -4.38 -24.18
CA ASN A 167 -9.19 -4.84 -22.88
C ASN A 167 -8.20 -5.84 -22.24
N SER A 168 -7.54 -6.69 -23.04
CA SER A 168 -6.48 -7.57 -22.51
C SER A 168 -5.26 -6.77 -22.03
N CYS A 169 -4.81 -5.79 -22.81
CA CYS A 169 -3.72 -4.88 -22.41
C CYS A 169 -4.06 -4.09 -21.13
N ALA A 170 -5.31 -3.63 -21.02
CA ALA A 170 -5.80 -2.96 -19.82
C ALA A 170 -5.78 -3.88 -18.58
N ARG A 171 -6.20 -5.14 -18.73
CA ARG A 171 -6.16 -6.12 -17.63
C ARG A 171 -4.75 -6.38 -17.14
N ASP A 172 -3.79 -6.50 -18.05
CA ASP A 172 -2.37 -6.72 -17.70
C ASP A 172 -1.79 -5.52 -16.93
N LEU A 173 -2.08 -4.30 -17.39
CA LEU A 173 -1.68 -3.07 -16.71
C LEU A 173 -2.30 -2.97 -15.31
N ILE A 174 -3.60 -3.24 -15.19
CA ILE A 174 -4.33 -3.21 -13.92
C ILE A 174 -3.79 -4.28 -12.95
N ASP A 175 -3.49 -5.49 -13.42
CA ASP A 175 -2.93 -6.54 -12.57
C ASP A 175 -1.53 -6.17 -12.06
N GLN A 176 -0.69 -5.56 -12.90
CA GLN A 176 0.62 -5.07 -12.46
C GLN A 176 0.49 -4.00 -11.37
N GLU A 177 -0.38 -3.01 -11.56
CA GLU A 177 -0.60 -1.97 -10.56
C GLU A 177 -1.24 -2.52 -9.28
N TRP A 178 -2.13 -3.52 -9.39
CA TRP A 178 -2.69 -4.22 -8.25
C TRP A 178 -1.63 -4.98 -7.43
N LYS A 179 -0.67 -5.63 -8.09
CA LYS A 179 0.49 -6.25 -7.44
C LYS A 179 1.33 -5.20 -6.71
N ARG A 180 1.56 -4.01 -7.30
CA ARG A 180 2.27 -2.90 -6.64
C ARG A 180 1.54 -2.39 -5.39
N VAL A 181 0.20 -2.29 -5.44
CA VAL A 181 -0.61 -1.91 -4.26
C VAL A 181 -0.46 -2.93 -3.14
N LYS A 182 -0.47 -4.24 -3.45
CA LYS A 182 -0.33 -5.30 -2.45
C LYS A 182 1.06 -5.37 -1.80
N ILE A 183 2.11 -5.06 -2.55
CA ILE A 183 3.49 -5.05 -2.04
C ILE A 183 3.70 -3.92 -1.03
N GLY A 184 2.94 -2.84 -1.15
CA GLY A 184 3.01 -1.66 -0.29
C GLY A 184 4.27 -0.81 -0.49
N GLU A 185 4.42 0.26 0.29
CA GLU A 185 5.63 1.10 0.20
C GLU A 185 6.86 0.44 0.84
N PRO A 186 8.07 0.66 0.27
CA PRO A 186 9.32 0.16 0.85
C PRO A 186 9.59 0.70 2.26
N ALA A 187 9.09 1.91 2.58
CA ALA A 187 9.18 2.48 3.91
C ALA A 187 8.36 1.68 4.95
N TYR A 188 7.12 1.31 4.61
CA TYR A 188 6.28 0.45 5.44
C TYR A 188 6.91 -0.94 5.64
N ASN A 189 7.43 -1.54 4.56
CA ASN A 189 8.10 -2.84 4.63
C ASN A 189 9.36 -2.81 5.52
N ARG A 190 10.13 -1.71 5.49
CA ARG A 190 11.28 -1.50 6.37
C ARG A 190 10.86 -1.33 7.82
N LEU A 191 9.82 -0.54 8.06
CA LEU A 191 9.26 -0.32 9.40
C LEU A 191 8.85 -1.65 10.04
N ARG A 192 8.01 -2.41 9.34
CA ARG A 192 7.47 -3.69 9.81
C ARG A 192 8.55 -4.73 10.08
N ARG A 193 9.56 -4.83 9.19
CA ARG A 193 10.54 -5.92 9.24
C ARG A 193 11.72 -5.64 10.17
N TRP A 194 12.12 -4.38 10.32
CA TRP A 194 13.37 -4.03 10.99
C TRP A 194 13.19 -3.04 12.14
N ILE A 195 12.48 -1.95 11.92
CA ILE A 195 12.42 -0.83 12.89
C ILE A 195 11.59 -1.21 14.12
N VAL A 196 10.40 -1.80 13.93
CA VAL A 196 9.55 -2.25 15.06
C VAL A 196 10.25 -3.32 15.91
N PRO A 197 10.75 -4.44 15.37
CA PRO A 197 11.43 -5.43 16.20
C PRO A 197 12.74 -4.90 16.80
N GLY A 198 13.50 -4.08 16.08
CA GLY A 198 14.73 -3.47 16.58
C GLY A 198 14.48 -2.51 17.76
N SER A 199 13.46 -1.66 17.66
CA SER A 199 13.09 -0.75 18.75
C SER A 199 12.55 -1.49 19.98
N LEU A 200 11.75 -2.55 19.80
CA LEU A 200 11.30 -3.39 20.90
C LEU A 200 12.47 -4.10 21.62
N LEU A 201 13.46 -4.60 20.87
CA LEU A 201 14.67 -5.17 21.46
C LEU A 201 15.47 -4.15 22.26
N ILE A 202 15.63 -2.93 21.75
CA ILE A 202 16.32 -1.85 22.47
C ILE A 202 15.59 -1.50 23.76
N ILE A 203 14.27 -1.37 23.73
CA ILE A 203 13.44 -1.10 24.92
C ILE A 203 13.59 -2.25 25.93
N ALA A 204 13.56 -3.51 25.48
CA ALA A 204 13.73 -4.67 26.35
C ALA A 204 15.12 -4.71 27.01
N ILE A 205 16.19 -4.43 26.25
CA ILE A 205 17.56 -4.34 26.77
C ILE A 205 17.68 -3.20 27.79
N PHE A 206 17.07 -2.05 27.50
CA PHE A 206 17.08 -0.90 28.41
C PHE A 206 16.39 -1.25 29.75
N ILE A 207 15.22 -1.89 29.70
CA ILE A 207 14.52 -2.35 30.90
C ILE A 207 15.35 -3.39 31.66
N ALA A 208 15.94 -4.38 30.97
CA ALA A 208 16.77 -5.40 31.60
C ALA A 208 18.01 -4.81 32.28
N ALA A 209 18.68 -3.85 31.64
CA ALA A 209 19.82 -3.14 32.22
C ALA A 209 19.42 -2.34 33.48
N ALA A 210 18.28 -1.66 33.43
CA ALA A 210 17.76 -0.93 34.58
C ALA A 210 17.43 -1.85 35.77
N LEU A 211 16.81 -3.01 35.50
CA LEU A 211 16.53 -4.03 36.52
C LEU A 211 17.82 -4.61 37.11
N PHE A 212 18.82 -4.88 36.28
CA PHE A 212 20.12 -5.39 36.73
C PHE A 212 20.84 -4.41 37.67
N VAL A 213 20.83 -3.11 37.33
CA VAL A 213 21.38 -2.06 38.21
C VAL A 213 20.60 -1.93 39.51
N SER A 214 19.28 -2.15 39.49
CA SER A 214 18.44 -2.09 40.68
C SER A 214 18.64 -3.28 41.63
N TYR A 215 19.07 -4.44 41.11
CA TYR A 215 19.27 -5.66 41.90
C TYR A 215 20.64 -5.71 42.60
N LYS A 216 21.62 -4.95 42.11
CA LYS A 216 23.00 -4.99 42.56
C LYS A 216 23.30 -3.85 43.53
#